data_AF-A0A1Y4TLM2-F1
#
_entry.id   AF-A0A1Y4TLM2-F1
#
_cell.length_a   1.000
_cell.length_b   1.000
_cell.length_c   1.000
_cell.angle_alpha   90.00
_cell.angle_beta   90.00
_cell.angle_gamma   90.00
#
_symmetry.space_group_name_H-M   'P 1'
#
loop_
_entity.id
_entity.type
_entity.pdbx_description
1 polymer ?
#
loop_
_entity_poly.entity_id
_entity_poly.type
_entity_poly.pdbx_seq_one_letter_code
_entity_poly.pdbx_strand_id
1 'polypeptide(L)'
;MNKLRQGLRNPLTPFVVFGLLTLVWHLGLVIVDADEIFYGSILGQQSLVKFLIEHYQTWSSRTVIETLFCVFSTLPRWVWRLADSAVVLGLALALGRLLRGQNAPDSRENWLLAFLLWLYPWWYLSTAGWVVTTLNYLWPLAGLCLGFLALDGWGGRWGIAAAILGMVCAVNMEQTMVLAILLLACWGGWRVFHKLPLPRLFFAEAALALAGLAYMLACPGSAMRTENEIVSYYKDFGMQSFLSKVEAGVSGALGEMFLDRNLLYALFLMILAAVVWQVSRNWLYRAAALVPLAVELSLGLLFRHYKDLVPALRDAVAAARGVGTVHVSNCNQLTAWIPFLLLCGCFALVCGCAYIALGHTPEAFAALAVLLSGFATRAAIGFTPAAAVSGERTGFLFAIAAAVCGVLVGRRLRLEKLWQKVLAAVILLPLLSVQFISLWEI
;
A
#
# COMPACT_ATOMS: atom_id res chain seq x y z
N MET A 1 -33.59 6.19 18.04
CA MET A 1 -32.98 4.93 17.51
C MET A 1 -33.17 4.70 16.01
N ASN A 2 -34.34 4.97 15.40
CA ASN A 2 -34.56 4.70 13.95
C ASN A 2 -33.72 5.59 13.00
N LYS A 3 -33.59 6.90 13.26
CA LYS A 3 -32.78 7.81 12.41
C LYS A 3 -31.28 7.46 12.41
N LEU A 4 -30.74 7.04 13.56
CA LEU A 4 -29.34 6.64 13.72
C LEU A 4 -29.03 5.35 12.95
N ARG A 5 -29.93 4.35 13.03
CA ARG A 5 -29.84 3.12 12.23
C ARG A 5 -29.98 3.37 10.73
N GLN A 6 -30.83 4.33 10.35
CA GLN A 6 -30.99 4.73 8.95
C GLN A 6 -29.74 5.45 8.42
N GLY A 7 -29.10 6.30 9.24
CA GLY A 7 -27.82 6.95 8.92
C GLY A 7 -26.68 5.95 8.74
N LEU A 8 -26.53 4.95 9.62
CA LEU A 8 -25.50 3.90 9.48
C LEU A 8 -25.66 3.02 8.23
N ARG A 9 -26.87 2.94 7.68
CA ARG A 9 -27.15 2.22 6.43
C ARG A 9 -26.87 3.05 5.17
N ASN A 10 -26.70 4.37 5.28
CA ASN A 10 -26.30 5.18 4.13
C ASN A 10 -24.85 4.83 3.75
N PRO A 11 -24.59 4.47 2.48
CA PRO A 11 -23.28 4.04 2.04
C PRO A 11 -22.21 5.12 2.04
N LEU A 12 -22.57 6.40 2.15
CA LEU A 12 -21.60 7.50 2.27
C LEU A 12 -21.17 7.77 3.71
N THR A 13 -21.96 7.34 4.70
CA THR A 13 -21.67 7.54 6.13
C THR A 13 -20.29 7.04 6.56
N PRO A 14 -19.82 5.84 6.13
CA PRO A 14 -18.48 5.37 6.50
C PRO A 14 -17.38 6.34 6.08
N PHE A 15 -17.48 6.90 4.87
CA PHE A 15 -16.48 7.80 4.32
C PHE A 15 -16.53 9.17 5.01
N VAL A 16 -17.71 9.68 5.35
CA VAL A 16 -17.83 10.92 6.13
C VAL A 16 -17.19 10.75 7.51
N VAL A 17 -17.47 9.65 8.21
CA VAL A 17 -16.87 9.36 9.52
C VAL A 17 -15.35 9.21 9.39
N PHE A 18 -14.88 8.43 8.42
CA PHE A 18 -13.45 8.26 8.15
C PHE A 18 -12.76 9.60 7.86
N GLY A 19 -13.30 10.40 6.95
CA GLY A 19 -12.74 11.70 6.59
C GLY A 19 -12.68 12.68 7.77
N LEU A 20 -13.71 12.71 8.62
CA LEU A 20 -13.70 13.54 9.83
C LEU A 20 -12.63 13.08 10.83
N LEU A 21 -12.49 11.77 11.05
CA LEU A 21 -11.47 11.22 11.95
C LEU A 21 -10.06 11.48 11.42
N THR A 22 -9.85 11.27 10.13
CA THR A 22 -8.60 11.59 9.45
C THR A 22 -8.26 13.07 9.59
N LEU A 23 -9.24 13.97 9.40
CA LEU A 23 -9.01 15.41 9.56
C LEU A 23 -8.64 15.78 11.00
N VAL A 24 -9.38 15.29 11.99
CA VAL A 24 -9.08 15.53 13.42
C VAL A 24 -7.68 15.02 13.76
N TRP A 25 -7.31 13.83 13.27
CA TRP A 25 -5.99 13.26 13.46
C TRP A 25 -4.89 14.12 12.81
N HIS A 26 -5.03 14.52 11.54
CA HIS A 26 -4.07 15.41 10.86
C HIS A 26 -3.90 16.76 11.56
N LEU A 27 -4.98 17.32 12.12
CA LEU A 27 -4.91 18.55 12.90
C LEU A 27 -4.11 18.38 14.20
N GLY A 28 -4.13 17.18 14.79
CA GLY A 28 -3.39 16.83 16.00
C GLY A 28 -1.97 16.28 15.77
N LEU A 29 -1.55 16.05 14.52
CA LEU A 29 -0.23 15.50 14.22
C LEU A 29 0.89 16.42 14.69
N VAL A 30 1.78 15.88 15.52
CA VAL A 30 3.10 16.46 15.76
C VAL A 30 3.94 16.24 14.52
N ILE A 31 4.46 17.34 13.98
CA ILE A 31 5.25 17.30 12.75
C ILE A 31 6.66 16.83 13.10
N VAL A 32 7.16 15.88 12.33
CA VAL A 32 8.55 15.43 12.39
C VAL A 32 9.33 16.24 11.36
N ASP A 33 10.22 17.08 11.85
CA ASP A 33 11.14 17.87 11.04
C ASP A 33 12.17 16.95 10.35
N ALA A 34 11.93 16.67 9.07
CA ALA A 34 12.76 15.80 8.22
C ALA A 34 12.98 16.46 6.84
N ASP A 35 12.81 15.72 5.73
CA ASP A 35 13.08 16.20 4.36
C ASP A 35 12.27 17.45 3.99
N GLU A 36 11.12 17.64 4.63
CA GLU A 36 10.27 18.84 4.50
C GLU A 36 10.96 20.15 4.89
N ILE A 37 11.96 20.15 5.78
CA ILE A 37 12.78 21.35 6.05
C ILE A 37 13.58 21.73 4.79
N PHE A 38 14.23 20.74 4.19
CA PHE A 38 15.03 20.94 2.99
C PHE A 38 14.15 21.48 1.86
N TYR A 39 13.06 20.78 1.52
CA TYR A 39 12.15 21.19 0.45
C TYR A 39 11.45 22.53 0.73
N GLY A 40 11.12 22.85 1.99
CA GLY A 40 10.52 24.12 2.37
C GLY A 40 11.46 25.33 2.23
N SER A 41 12.78 25.09 2.22
CA SER A 41 13.78 26.15 2.06
C SER A 41 14.10 26.50 0.60
N ILE A 42 13.80 25.59 -0.33
CA ILE A 42 14.21 25.70 -1.75
C ILE A 42 13.69 26.97 -2.41
N LEU A 43 12.40 27.27 -2.26
CA LEU A 43 11.76 28.41 -2.94
C LEU A 43 12.26 29.77 -2.42
N GLY A 44 12.89 29.82 -1.24
CA GLY A 44 13.57 31.00 -0.73
C GLY A 44 15.03 31.15 -1.21
N GLN A 45 15.64 30.05 -1.68
CA GLN A 45 17.07 30.00 -2.06
C GLN A 45 17.26 30.04 -3.58
N GLN A 46 16.36 29.44 -4.34
CA GLN A 46 16.45 29.38 -5.80
C GLN A 46 15.09 29.18 -6.48
N SER A 47 15.05 29.40 -7.80
CA SER A 47 13.84 29.14 -8.59
C SER A 47 13.52 27.64 -8.65
N LEU A 48 12.24 27.30 -8.59
CA LEU A 48 11.76 25.91 -8.68
C LEU A 48 12.26 25.18 -9.93
N VAL A 49 12.24 25.85 -11.10
CA VAL A 49 12.69 25.23 -12.37
C VAL A 49 14.17 24.85 -12.30
N LYS A 50 15.02 25.74 -11.78
CA LYS A 50 16.45 25.46 -11.59
C LYS A 50 16.68 24.25 -10.68
N PHE A 51 16.02 24.25 -9.52
CA PHE A 51 16.09 23.13 -8.57
C PHE A 51 15.71 21.79 -9.22
N LEU A 52 14.59 21.76 -9.96
CA LEU A 52 14.10 20.54 -10.61
C LEU A 52 15.04 20.03 -11.71
N ILE A 53 15.67 20.93 -12.48
CA ILE A 53 16.67 20.55 -13.49
C ILE A 53 17.91 19.95 -12.80
N GLU A 54 18.40 20.60 -11.75
CA GLU A 54 19.54 20.12 -10.96
C GLU A 54 19.23 18.76 -10.33
N HIS A 55 18.06 18.59 -9.72
CA HIS A 55 17.63 17.32 -9.12
C HIS A 55 17.42 16.22 -10.15
N TYR A 56 16.86 16.52 -11.33
CA TYR A 56 16.79 15.53 -12.42
C TYR A 56 18.19 15.09 -12.87
N GLN A 57 19.14 16.02 -12.88
CA GLN A 57 20.51 15.72 -13.24
C GLN A 57 21.26 14.96 -12.15
N THR A 58 20.91 15.15 -10.87
CA THR A 58 21.75 14.74 -9.74
C THR A 58 21.16 13.80 -8.71
N TRP A 59 19.83 13.66 -8.66
CA TRP A 59 19.16 12.98 -7.55
C TRP A 59 17.95 12.12 -7.94
N SER A 60 16.95 12.68 -8.62
CA SER A 60 15.64 12.04 -8.75
C SER A 60 14.88 12.41 -10.02
N SER A 61 14.16 11.43 -10.57
CA SER A 61 13.18 11.60 -11.65
C SER A 61 11.81 12.11 -11.17
N ARG A 62 11.63 12.33 -9.87
CA ARG A 62 10.34 12.69 -9.26
C ARG A 62 9.95 14.16 -9.45
N THR A 63 10.18 14.72 -10.64
CA THR A 63 10.02 16.15 -10.92
C THR A 63 8.63 16.72 -10.59
N VAL A 64 7.56 15.98 -10.91
CA VAL A 64 6.18 16.41 -10.60
C VAL A 64 5.93 16.37 -9.10
N ILE A 65 6.42 15.33 -8.43
CA ILE A 65 6.20 15.13 -7.00
C ILE A 65 7.08 16.08 -6.17
N GLU A 66 8.32 16.32 -6.56
CA GLU A 66 9.24 17.28 -5.92
C GLU A 66 8.75 18.73 -6.08
N THR A 67 8.03 19.03 -7.18
CA THR A 67 7.27 20.28 -7.29
C THR A 67 6.28 20.41 -6.15
N LEU A 68 5.51 19.35 -5.87
CA LEU A 68 4.56 19.33 -4.75
C LEU A 68 5.28 19.41 -3.41
N PHE A 69 6.42 18.73 -3.24
CA PHE A 69 7.22 18.83 -2.01
C PHE A 69 7.61 20.27 -1.71
N CYS A 70 8.17 20.98 -2.69
CA CYS A 70 8.60 22.38 -2.51
C CYS A 70 7.40 23.29 -2.18
N VAL A 71 6.28 23.13 -2.88
CA VAL A 71 5.09 23.96 -2.68
C VAL A 71 4.47 23.71 -1.30
N PHE A 72 4.15 22.45 -0.97
CA PHE A 72 3.46 22.13 0.28
C PHE A 72 4.34 22.26 1.52
N SER A 73 5.66 22.12 1.40
CA SER A 73 6.58 22.35 2.52
C SER A 73 6.81 23.84 2.80
N THR A 74 6.60 24.71 1.81
CA THR A 74 6.69 26.17 1.97
C THR A 74 5.39 26.78 2.52
N LEU A 75 4.24 26.22 2.15
CA LEU A 75 2.94 26.71 2.58
C LEU A 75 2.71 26.50 4.10
N PRO A 76 1.83 27.31 4.72
CA PRO A 76 1.43 27.07 6.10
C PRO A 76 0.93 25.64 6.28
N ARG A 77 1.37 24.98 7.36
CA ARG A 77 1.17 23.53 7.57
C ARG A 77 -0.29 23.09 7.58
N TRP A 78 -1.22 23.98 7.95
CA TRP A 78 -2.65 23.70 7.91
C TRP A 78 -3.15 23.44 6.48
N VAL A 79 -2.52 24.00 5.45
CA VAL A 79 -2.88 23.77 4.05
C VAL A 79 -2.65 22.31 3.68
N TRP A 80 -1.47 21.76 4.00
CA TRP A 80 -1.19 20.34 3.78
C TRP A 80 -2.14 19.45 4.60
N ARG A 81 -2.40 19.76 5.87
CA ARG A 81 -3.32 18.96 6.71
C ARG A 81 -4.72 18.84 6.11
N LEU A 82 -5.25 19.94 5.57
CA LEU A 82 -6.56 19.94 4.90
C LEU A 82 -6.51 19.20 3.55
N ALA A 83 -5.48 19.46 2.74
CA ALA A 83 -5.33 18.84 1.43
C ALA A 83 -5.13 17.33 1.54
N ASP A 84 -4.25 16.87 2.43
CA ASP A 84 -3.94 15.46 2.65
C ASP A 84 -5.17 14.71 3.17
N SER A 85 -5.90 15.28 4.13
CA SER A 85 -7.17 14.72 4.62
C SER A 85 -8.20 14.58 3.49
N ALA A 86 -8.28 15.55 2.58
CA ALA A 86 -9.16 15.49 1.42
C ALA A 86 -8.71 14.41 0.42
N VAL A 87 -7.40 14.22 0.23
CA VAL A 87 -6.84 13.16 -0.62
C VAL A 87 -7.08 11.78 -0.01
N VAL A 88 -6.90 11.58 1.30
CA VAL A 88 -7.22 10.33 2.00
C VAL A 88 -8.71 9.99 1.84
N LEU A 89 -9.60 10.96 2.03
CA LEU A 89 -11.04 10.79 1.81
C LEU A 89 -11.35 10.47 0.34
N GLY A 90 -10.73 11.19 -0.59
CA GLY A 90 -10.86 10.98 -2.03
C GLY A 90 -10.43 9.59 -2.46
N LEU A 91 -9.31 9.09 -1.92
CA LEU A 91 -8.82 7.73 -2.12
C LEU A 91 -9.85 6.70 -1.62
N ALA A 92 -10.37 6.85 -0.41
CA ALA A 92 -11.37 5.94 0.14
C ALA A 92 -12.65 5.90 -0.71
N LEU A 93 -13.13 7.06 -1.16
CA LEU A 93 -14.28 7.17 -2.06
C LEU A 93 -14.00 6.52 -3.42
N ALA A 94 -12.78 6.73 -3.96
CA ALA A 94 -12.38 6.18 -5.24
C ALA A 94 -12.29 4.65 -5.19
N LEU A 95 -11.61 4.11 -4.18
CA LEU A 95 -11.53 2.67 -3.94
C LEU A 95 -12.91 2.05 -3.73
N GLY A 96 -13.79 2.67 -2.92
CA GLY A 96 -15.15 2.21 -2.71
C GLY A 96 -15.97 2.15 -4.01
N ARG A 97 -15.76 3.12 -4.91
CA ARG A 97 -16.41 3.13 -6.24
C ARG A 97 -15.81 2.09 -7.19
N LEU A 98 -14.49 1.91 -7.20
CA LEU A 98 -13.83 0.87 -8.01
C LEU A 98 -14.25 -0.53 -7.58
N LEU A 99 -14.32 -0.78 -6.27
CA LEU A 99 -14.71 -2.07 -5.71
C LEU A 99 -16.12 -2.49 -6.16
N ARG A 100 -17.09 -1.57 -6.16
CA ARG A 100 -18.48 -1.89 -6.54
C ARG A 100 -18.71 -2.02 -8.05
N GLY A 101 -17.87 -1.41 -8.88
CA GLY A 101 -18.12 -1.25 -10.31
C GLY A 101 -19.47 -0.58 -10.58
N GLN A 102 -20.36 -1.29 -11.28
CA GLN A 102 -21.72 -0.83 -11.62
C GLN A 102 -22.79 -1.17 -10.56
N ASN A 103 -22.43 -1.93 -9.51
CA ASN A 103 -23.38 -2.33 -8.48
C ASN A 103 -23.82 -1.16 -7.58
N ALA A 104 -25.00 -1.31 -6.97
CA ALA A 104 -25.49 -0.36 -5.99
C ALA A 104 -24.53 -0.28 -4.78
N PRO A 105 -24.32 0.93 -4.21
CA PRO A 105 -23.38 1.10 -3.10
C PRO A 105 -23.84 0.35 -1.83
N ASP A 106 -22.97 -0.52 -1.30
CA ASP A 106 -23.19 -1.24 -0.04
C ASP A 106 -22.46 -0.54 1.12
N SER A 107 -23.22 -0.11 2.12
CA SER A 107 -22.68 0.51 3.34
C SER A 107 -21.74 -0.41 4.10
N ARG A 108 -22.00 -1.72 4.10
CA ARG A 108 -21.16 -2.69 4.83
C ARG A 108 -19.74 -2.76 4.26
N GLU A 109 -19.61 -2.80 2.94
CA GLU A 109 -18.33 -2.82 2.26
C GLU A 109 -17.55 -1.54 2.51
N ASN A 110 -18.24 -0.40 2.47
CA ASN A 110 -17.64 0.90 2.72
C ASN A 110 -17.18 1.06 4.18
N TRP A 111 -17.93 0.51 5.15
CA TRP A 111 -17.47 0.42 6.55
C TRP A 111 -16.24 -0.45 6.71
N LEU A 112 -16.20 -1.61 6.05
CA LEU A 112 -15.03 -2.48 6.09
C LEU A 112 -13.81 -1.81 5.45
N LEU A 113 -13.98 -1.15 4.30
CA LEU A 113 -12.92 -0.41 3.63
C LEU A 113 -12.38 0.72 4.53
N ALA A 114 -13.26 1.59 5.02
CA ALA A 114 -12.89 2.70 5.90
C ALA A 114 -12.14 2.20 7.15
N PHE A 115 -12.58 1.08 7.72
CA PHE A 115 -11.93 0.48 8.88
C PHE A 115 -10.55 -0.10 8.56
N LEU A 116 -10.41 -0.85 7.46
CA LEU A 116 -9.12 -1.38 7.04
C LEU A 116 -8.11 -0.26 6.73
N LEU A 117 -8.55 0.80 6.04
CA LEU A 117 -7.70 1.98 5.77
C LEU A 117 -7.26 2.68 7.07
N TRP A 118 -8.13 2.74 8.08
CA TRP A 118 -7.77 3.31 9.38
C TRP A 118 -6.74 2.46 10.16
N LEU A 119 -6.77 1.13 9.98
CA LEU A 119 -5.84 0.21 10.64
C LEU A 119 -4.43 0.20 10.02
N TYR A 120 -4.24 0.85 8.87
CA TYR A 120 -2.89 1.03 8.33
C TYR A 120 -2.02 1.78 9.36
N PRO A 121 -0.79 1.33 9.65
CA PRO A 121 0.13 2.05 10.53
C PRO A 121 0.61 3.37 9.89
N TRP A 122 -0.21 4.42 9.96
CA TRP A 122 0.04 5.69 9.25
C TRP A 122 1.36 6.36 9.66
N TRP A 123 1.86 6.11 10.86
CA TRP A 123 3.18 6.58 11.31
C TRP A 123 4.33 6.07 10.44
N TYR A 124 4.19 5.00 9.66
CA TYR A 124 5.22 4.65 8.67
C TYR A 124 5.44 5.77 7.67
N LEU A 125 4.39 6.51 7.32
CA LEU A 125 4.50 7.72 6.51
C LEU A 125 5.06 8.93 7.28
N SER A 126 5.48 8.84 8.54
CA SER A 126 6.22 9.96 9.18
C SER A 126 7.74 9.87 8.95
N THR A 127 8.25 8.72 8.52
CA THR A 127 9.69 8.37 8.58
C THR A 127 10.63 9.27 7.78
N ALA A 128 10.15 9.99 6.77
CA ALA A 128 10.91 10.98 6.02
C ALA A 128 10.25 12.37 6.02
N GLY A 129 9.37 12.62 7.00
CA GLY A 129 8.52 13.81 7.07
C GLY A 129 7.15 13.56 6.46
N TRP A 130 6.10 13.89 7.20
CA TRP A 130 4.72 13.62 6.82
C TRP A 130 4.34 14.23 5.48
N VAL A 131 4.82 15.45 5.18
CA VAL A 131 4.45 16.15 3.95
C VAL A 131 5.04 15.43 2.74
N VAL A 132 6.32 15.09 2.80
CA VAL A 132 7.06 14.50 1.68
C VAL A 132 6.56 13.09 1.39
N THR A 133 6.40 12.26 2.41
CA THR A 133 5.98 10.86 2.23
C THR A 133 4.54 10.72 1.72
N THR A 134 3.56 11.49 2.23
CA THR A 134 2.17 11.35 1.75
C THR A 134 2.06 11.84 0.31
N LEU A 135 2.78 12.91 -0.04
CA LEU A 135 2.90 13.37 -1.43
C LEU A 135 3.61 12.35 -2.34
N ASN A 136 4.48 11.50 -1.78
CA ASN A 136 5.21 10.49 -2.55
C ASN A 136 4.45 9.16 -2.73
N TYR A 137 3.64 8.75 -1.76
CA TYR A 137 2.96 7.43 -1.80
C TYR A 137 1.44 7.53 -1.90
N LEU A 138 0.82 8.36 -1.06
CA LEU A 138 -0.64 8.47 -0.96
C LEU A 138 -1.23 9.20 -2.18
N TRP A 139 -0.67 10.36 -2.55
CA TRP A 139 -1.19 11.19 -3.63
C TRP A 139 -1.05 10.52 -5.01
N PRO A 140 0.10 9.88 -5.34
CA PRO A 140 0.24 9.13 -6.58
C PRO A 140 -0.74 7.94 -6.66
N LEU A 141 -1.02 7.27 -5.54
CA LEU A 141 -2.03 6.21 -5.50
C LEU A 141 -3.45 6.75 -5.73
N ALA A 142 -3.80 7.90 -5.14
CA ALA A 142 -5.08 8.56 -5.39
C ALA A 142 -5.22 8.96 -6.86
N GLY A 143 -4.15 9.51 -7.45
CA GLY A 143 -4.07 9.81 -8.88
C GLY A 143 -4.28 8.58 -9.77
N LEU A 144 -3.67 7.45 -9.43
CA LEU A 144 -3.87 6.18 -10.13
C LEU A 144 -5.34 5.71 -10.07
N CYS A 145 -5.98 5.84 -8.91
CA CYS A 145 -7.39 5.48 -8.75
C CYS A 145 -8.32 6.35 -9.62
N LEU A 146 -8.01 7.64 -9.80
CA LEU A 146 -8.75 8.50 -10.72
C LEU A 146 -8.66 8.03 -12.17
N GLY A 147 -7.49 7.53 -12.60
CA GLY A 147 -7.31 6.89 -13.91
C GLY A 147 -8.28 5.74 -14.13
N PHE A 148 -8.24 4.74 -13.24
CA PHE A 148 -9.14 3.58 -13.31
C PHE A 148 -10.62 3.96 -13.23
N LEU A 149 -10.99 4.98 -12.44
CA LEU A 149 -12.37 5.47 -12.41
C LEU A 149 -12.83 6.06 -13.75
N ALA A 150 -11.96 6.81 -14.42
CA ALA A 150 -12.28 7.41 -15.71
C ALA A 150 -12.35 6.36 -16.84
N LEU A 151 -11.61 5.25 -16.73
CA LEU A 151 -11.78 4.09 -17.62
C LEU A 151 -13.20 3.50 -17.55
N ASP A 152 -13.84 3.57 -16.39
CA ASP A 152 -15.24 3.20 -16.17
C ASP A 152 -16.25 4.34 -16.51
N GLY A 153 -15.77 5.42 -17.15
CA GLY A 153 -16.59 6.55 -17.58
C GLY A 153 -16.97 7.54 -16.48
N TRP A 154 -16.34 7.47 -15.30
CA TRP A 154 -16.60 8.42 -14.23
C TRP A 154 -16.18 9.86 -14.60
N GLY A 155 -17.01 10.83 -14.21
CA GLY A 155 -16.69 12.26 -14.31
C GLY A 155 -16.70 12.87 -15.72
N GLY A 156 -16.96 12.08 -16.77
CA GLY A 156 -16.98 12.56 -18.17
C GLY A 156 -15.69 13.28 -18.54
N ARG A 157 -15.78 14.43 -19.25
CA ARG A 157 -14.59 15.21 -19.66
C ARG A 157 -13.71 15.68 -18.50
N TRP A 158 -14.31 16.02 -17.36
CA TRP A 158 -13.57 16.47 -16.18
C TRP A 158 -12.93 15.29 -15.45
N GLY A 159 -13.58 14.13 -15.45
CA GLY A 159 -13.01 12.87 -14.99
C GLY A 159 -11.80 12.46 -15.81
N ILE A 160 -11.87 12.59 -17.15
CA ILE A 160 -10.72 12.35 -18.05
C ILE A 160 -9.57 13.31 -17.73
N ALA A 161 -9.85 14.61 -17.57
CA ALA A 161 -8.82 15.58 -17.23
C ALA A 161 -8.15 15.24 -15.88
N ALA A 162 -8.95 14.91 -14.87
CA ALA A 162 -8.46 14.50 -13.55
C ALA A 162 -7.67 13.18 -13.62
N ALA A 163 -8.09 12.22 -14.44
CA ALA A 163 -7.38 10.96 -14.68
C ALA A 163 -6.01 11.18 -15.32
N ILE A 164 -5.92 12.02 -16.34
CA ILE A 164 -4.64 12.33 -17.00
C ILE A 164 -3.67 13.02 -16.03
N LEU A 165 -4.13 14.03 -15.30
CA LEU A 165 -3.31 14.72 -14.29
C LEU A 165 -2.91 13.78 -13.14
N GLY A 166 -3.85 12.96 -12.67
CA GLY A 166 -3.63 11.95 -11.65
C GLY A 166 -2.63 10.90 -12.10
N MET A 167 -2.71 10.45 -13.36
CA MET A 167 -1.79 9.48 -13.94
C MET A 167 -0.38 10.06 -14.09
N VAL A 168 -0.23 11.33 -14.50
CA VAL A 168 1.07 12.01 -14.53
C VAL A 168 1.72 12.05 -13.14
N CYS A 169 0.94 12.30 -12.09
CA CYS A 169 1.43 12.22 -10.71
C CYS A 169 1.76 10.76 -10.31
N ALA A 170 0.89 9.80 -10.64
CA ALA A 170 1.05 8.38 -10.34
C ALA A 170 2.34 7.79 -10.95
N VAL A 171 2.60 8.08 -12.22
CA VAL A 171 3.74 7.52 -12.95
C VAL A 171 5.04 8.26 -12.69
N ASN A 172 5.03 9.32 -11.86
CA ASN A 172 6.23 10.04 -11.47
C ASN A 172 6.90 9.42 -10.23
N MET A 173 6.22 8.54 -9.49
CA MET A 173 6.80 7.74 -8.42
C MET A 173 6.98 6.27 -8.85
N GLU A 174 8.15 5.71 -8.56
CA GLU A 174 8.62 4.42 -9.10
C GLU A 174 7.65 3.26 -8.77
N GLN A 175 7.21 3.16 -7.52
CA GLN A 175 6.33 2.06 -7.09
C GLN A 175 4.92 2.19 -7.66
N THR A 176 4.35 3.40 -7.69
CA THR A 176 3.01 3.61 -8.28
C THR A 176 3.03 3.51 -9.80
N MET A 177 4.14 3.82 -10.45
CA MET A 177 4.35 3.53 -11.87
C MET A 177 4.34 2.01 -12.13
N VAL A 178 5.10 1.22 -11.34
CA VAL A 178 5.07 -0.25 -11.44
C VAL A 178 3.65 -0.76 -11.21
N LEU A 179 2.95 -0.25 -10.20
CA LEU A 179 1.56 -0.60 -9.94
C LEU A 179 0.65 -0.29 -11.13
N ALA A 180 0.80 0.89 -11.74
CA ALA A 180 0.01 1.32 -12.89
C ALA A 180 0.21 0.39 -14.09
N ILE A 181 1.47 0.07 -14.43
CA ILE A 181 1.80 -0.83 -15.54
C ILE A 181 1.18 -2.21 -15.32
N LEU A 182 1.35 -2.79 -14.12
CA LEU A 182 0.84 -4.12 -13.81
C LEU A 182 -0.70 -4.17 -13.82
N LEU A 183 -1.37 -3.19 -13.19
CA LEU A 183 -2.82 -3.14 -13.16
C LEU A 183 -3.43 -2.86 -14.54
N LEU A 184 -2.82 -1.97 -15.34
CA LEU A 184 -3.26 -1.73 -16.73
C LEU A 184 -3.06 -2.99 -17.59
N ALA A 185 -1.95 -3.71 -17.42
CA ALA A 185 -1.72 -4.97 -18.12
C ALA A 185 -2.75 -6.04 -17.72
N CYS A 186 -3.04 -6.21 -16.43
CA CYS A 186 -4.05 -7.15 -15.95
C CYS A 186 -5.45 -6.78 -16.44
N TRP A 187 -5.86 -5.52 -16.30
CA TRP A 187 -7.18 -5.05 -16.72
C TRP A 187 -7.36 -5.09 -18.24
N GLY A 188 -6.36 -4.62 -18.99
CA GLY A 188 -6.34 -4.65 -20.44
C GLY A 188 -6.35 -6.08 -20.97
N GLY A 189 -5.50 -6.95 -20.42
CA GLY A 189 -5.46 -8.38 -20.74
C GLY A 189 -6.78 -9.09 -20.46
N TRP A 190 -7.42 -8.79 -19.33
CA TRP A 190 -8.75 -9.33 -19.00
C TRP A 190 -9.80 -8.93 -20.05
N ARG A 191 -9.80 -7.66 -20.48
CA ARG A 191 -10.76 -7.19 -21.49
C ARG A 191 -10.47 -7.76 -22.88
N VAL A 192 -9.22 -7.90 -23.27
CA VAL A 192 -8.84 -8.59 -24.52
C VAL A 192 -9.28 -10.05 -24.48
N PHE A 193 -9.01 -10.77 -23.39
CA PHE A 193 -9.41 -12.17 -23.22
C PHE A 193 -10.92 -12.36 -23.32
N HIS A 194 -11.70 -11.44 -22.75
CA HIS A 194 -13.16 -11.44 -22.82
C HIS A 194 -13.74 -10.71 -24.05
N LYS A 195 -12.90 -10.34 -25.04
CA LYS A 195 -13.30 -9.64 -26.28
C LYS A 195 -14.08 -8.33 -26.04
N LEU A 196 -13.76 -7.63 -24.95
CA LEU A 196 -14.31 -6.32 -24.60
C LEU A 196 -13.44 -5.19 -25.19
N PRO A 197 -14.04 -4.10 -25.68
CA PRO A 197 -13.30 -3.03 -26.35
C PRO A 197 -12.49 -2.18 -25.37
N LEU A 198 -11.22 -1.89 -25.69
CA LEU A 198 -10.36 -0.95 -24.96
C LEU A 198 -10.73 0.51 -25.25
N PRO A 199 -11.09 1.36 -24.26
CA PRO A 199 -11.37 2.77 -24.50
C PRO A 199 -10.08 3.47 -24.90
N ARG A 200 -10.20 4.58 -25.64
CA ARG A 200 -9.04 5.40 -26.03
C ARG A 200 -8.21 5.87 -24.83
N LEU A 201 -8.87 6.14 -23.69
CA LEU A 201 -8.21 6.55 -22.46
C LEU A 201 -7.23 5.47 -21.95
N PHE A 202 -7.53 4.18 -22.12
CA PHE A 202 -6.61 3.10 -21.74
C PHE A 202 -5.26 3.23 -22.44
N PHE A 203 -5.28 3.51 -23.74
CA PHE A 203 -4.05 3.69 -24.52
C PHE A 203 -3.30 4.96 -24.10
N ALA A 204 -4.02 6.03 -23.74
CA ALA A 204 -3.40 7.24 -23.22
C ALA A 204 -2.73 7.01 -21.86
N GLU A 205 -3.40 6.33 -20.93
CA GLU A 205 -2.84 5.97 -19.62
C GLU A 205 -1.65 5.00 -19.74
N ALA A 206 -1.74 4.00 -20.61
CA ALA A 206 -0.63 3.10 -20.90
C ALA A 206 0.56 3.85 -21.52
N ALA A 207 0.32 4.78 -22.44
CA ALA A 207 1.37 5.62 -23.01
C ALA A 207 2.01 6.53 -21.95
N LEU A 208 1.23 7.09 -21.03
CA LEU A 208 1.76 7.87 -19.90
C LEU A 208 2.62 7.01 -18.96
N ALA A 209 2.20 5.78 -18.67
CA ALA A 209 2.98 4.86 -17.84
C ALA A 209 4.31 4.48 -18.51
N LEU A 210 4.31 4.20 -19.81
CA LEU A 210 5.53 3.92 -20.57
C LEU A 210 6.43 5.15 -20.71
N ALA A 211 5.86 6.34 -20.91
CA ALA A 211 6.60 7.59 -20.94
C ALA A 211 7.22 7.91 -19.58
N GLY A 212 6.49 7.68 -18.48
CA GLY A 212 7.02 7.79 -17.12
C GLY A 212 8.18 6.84 -16.87
N LEU A 213 8.06 5.58 -17.31
CA LEU A 213 9.15 4.60 -17.24
C LEU A 213 10.38 5.05 -18.03
N ALA A 214 10.18 5.49 -19.27
CA ALA A 214 11.27 6.01 -20.09
C ALA A 214 11.94 7.23 -19.45
N TYR A 215 11.14 8.13 -18.86
CA TYR A 215 11.65 9.32 -18.16
C TYR A 215 12.49 8.95 -16.93
N MET A 216 12.05 7.98 -16.12
CA MET A 216 12.84 7.51 -14.97
C MET A 216 14.13 6.82 -15.40
N LEU A 217 14.08 5.99 -16.44
CA LEU A 217 15.27 5.29 -16.96
C LEU A 217 16.27 6.26 -17.60
N ALA A 218 15.79 7.36 -18.17
CA ALA A 218 16.61 8.42 -18.76
C ALA A 218 17.12 9.44 -17.73
N CYS A 219 16.78 9.31 -16.45
CA CYS A 219 17.19 10.24 -15.39
C CYS A 219 18.62 9.93 -14.92
N PRO A 220 19.62 10.77 -15.25
CA PRO A 220 20.99 10.54 -14.81
C PRO A 220 21.13 10.68 -13.29
N GLY A 221 20.31 11.52 -12.66
CA GLY A 221 20.30 11.71 -11.22
C GLY A 221 19.97 10.44 -10.45
N SER A 222 19.08 9.59 -10.98
CA SER A 222 18.76 8.29 -10.37
C SER A 222 19.97 7.35 -10.33
N ALA A 223 20.85 7.40 -11.34
CA ALA A 223 22.09 6.62 -11.36
C ALA A 223 23.09 7.15 -10.31
N MET A 224 23.28 8.47 -10.24
CA MET A 224 24.19 9.07 -9.24
C MET A 224 23.68 8.87 -7.81
N ARG A 225 22.37 8.97 -7.58
CA ARG A 225 21.77 8.62 -6.27
C ARG A 225 22.03 7.16 -5.92
N THR A 226 21.89 6.24 -6.89
CA THR A 226 22.18 4.82 -6.67
C THR A 226 23.63 4.61 -6.23
N GLU A 227 24.61 5.26 -6.88
CA GLU A 227 26.01 5.20 -6.48
C GLU A 227 26.24 5.74 -5.06
N ASN A 228 25.65 6.90 -4.75
CA ASN A 228 25.72 7.51 -3.41
C ASN A 228 25.12 6.60 -2.33
N GLU A 229 23.99 5.95 -2.61
CA GLU A 229 23.33 5.03 -1.67
C GLU A 229 24.12 3.74 -1.48
N ILE A 230 24.80 3.23 -2.52
CA ILE A 230 25.70 2.08 -2.38
C ILE A 230 26.82 2.44 -1.40
N VAL A 231 27.49 3.57 -1.60
CA VAL A 231 28.60 3.99 -0.74
C VAL A 231 28.14 4.24 0.70
N SER A 232 26.96 4.84 0.86
CA SER A 232 26.47 5.31 2.17
C SER A 232 25.76 4.23 2.98
N TYR A 233 24.98 3.37 2.33
CA TYR A 233 23.98 2.54 3.03
C TYR A 233 24.05 1.05 2.67
N TYR A 234 24.35 0.69 1.43
CA TYR A 234 24.37 -0.70 1.01
C TYR A 234 25.59 -1.05 0.14
N LYS A 235 26.76 -1.05 0.78
CA LYS A 235 28.08 -1.20 0.13
C LYS A 235 28.21 -2.45 -0.73
N ASP A 236 27.60 -3.56 -0.29
CA ASP A 236 27.69 -4.84 -0.98
C ASP A 236 26.63 -5.03 -2.08
N PHE A 237 25.78 -4.03 -2.34
CA PHE A 237 24.70 -4.12 -3.33
C PHE A 237 25.21 -4.45 -4.75
N GLY A 238 26.38 -3.92 -5.12
CA GLY A 238 27.03 -4.20 -6.41
C GLY A 238 27.47 -5.66 -6.57
N MET A 239 27.70 -6.36 -5.45
CA MET A 239 28.09 -7.78 -5.43
C MET A 239 26.88 -8.73 -5.41
N GLN A 240 25.66 -8.21 -5.25
CA GLN A 240 24.45 -9.01 -5.18
C GLN A 240 24.07 -9.57 -6.57
N SER A 241 23.85 -10.88 -6.63
CA SER A 241 23.28 -11.51 -7.82
C SER A 241 21.82 -11.11 -8.03
N PHE A 242 21.30 -11.33 -9.24
CA PHE A 242 19.88 -11.10 -9.54
C PHE A 242 18.95 -11.83 -8.55
N LEU A 243 19.23 -13.10 -8.26
CA LEU A 243 18.43 -13.89 -7.32
C LEU A 243 18.51 -13.37 -5.88
N SER A 244 19.66 -12.84 -5.47
CA SER A 244 19.80 -12.25 -4.13
C SER A 244 18.98 -10.96 -4.00
N LYS A 245 18.89 -10.17 -5.07
CA LYS A 245 18.02 -8.98 -5.12
C LYS A 245 16.54 -9.35 -5.10
N VAL A 246 16.15 -10.42 -5.80
CA VAL A 246 14.78 -10.98 -5.73
C VAL A 246 14.47 -11.43 -4.30
N GLU A 247 15.36 -12.21 -3.68
CA GLU A 247 15.21 -12.66 -2.30
C GLU A 247 15.06 -11.48 -1.35
N ALA A 248 15.95 -10.49 -1.41
CA ALA A 248 15.90 -9.31 -0.56
C ALA A 248 14.59 -8.54 -0.70
N GLY A 249 14.12 -8.35 -1.93
CA GLY A 249 12.86 -7.68 -2.22
C GLY A 249 11.65 -8.44 -1.69
N VAL A 250 11.57 -9.74 -1.96
CA VAL A 250 10.47 -10.60 -1.53
C VAL A 250 10.45 -10.74 0.00
N SER A 251 11.59 -10.97 0.62
CA SER A 251 11.74 -11.03 2.08
C SER A 251 11.36 -9.71 2.73
N GLY A 252 11.80 -8.57 2.21
CA GLY A 252 11.38 -7.26 2.71
C GLY A 252 9.87 -7.03 2.60
N ALA A 253 9.27 -7.43 1.47
CA ALA A 253 7.82 -7.30 1.26
C ALA A 253 6.98 -8.17 2.19
N LEU A 254 7.38 -9.44 2.37
CA LEU A 254 6.64 -10.39 3.18
C LEU A 254 6.95 -10.24 4.67
N GLY A 255 8.18 -9.86 5.02
CA GLY A 255 8.59 -9.53 6.38
C GLY A 255 7.73 -8.42 6.98
N GLU A 256 7.50 -7.34 6.22
CA GLU A 256 6.63 -6.23 6.65
C GLU A 256 5.16 -6.65 6.90
N MET A 257 4.67 -7.65 6.17
CA MET A 257 3.30 -8.14 6.32
C MET A 257 3.15 -9.18 7.44
N PHE A 258 4.10 -10.10 7.57
CA PHE A 258 4.00 -11.26 8.48
C PHE A 258 4.77 -11.10 9.79
N LEU A 259 5.87 -10.33 9.79
CA LEU A 259 6.78 -10.22 10.92
C LEU A 259 6.64 -8.88 11.64
N ASP A 260 6.13 -7.83 11.01
CA ASP A 260 5.89 -6.54 11.68
C ASP A 260 4.49 -6.42 12.26
N ARG A 261 4.27 -5.39 13.08
CA ARG A 261 2.98 -5.13 13.72
C ARG A 261 2.01 -4.50 12.71
N ASN A 262 1.38 -5.35 11.89
CA ASN A 262 0.47 -4.90 10.84
C ASN A 262 -0.98 -5.34 11.13
N LEU A 263 -1.71 -4.51 11.90
CA LEU A 263 -3.10 -4.79 12.28
C LEU A 263 -4.05 -4.92 11.08
N LEU A 264 -3.79 -4.17 10.01
CA LEU A 264 -4.55 -4.26 8.76
C LEU A 264 -4.36 -5.65 8.15
N TYR A 265 -3.12 -6.11 8.01
CA TYR A 265 -2.82 -7.42 7.43
C TYR A 265 -3.36 -8.57 8.28
N ALA A 266 -3.19 -8.51 9.62
CA ALA A 266 -3.77 -9.45 10.56
C ALA A 266 -5.30 -9.59 10.37
N LEU A 267 -6.02 -8.47 10.29
CA LEU A 267 -7.46 -8.47 10.08
C LEU A 267 -7.85 -9.00 8.70
N PHE A 268 -7.09 -8.65 7.66
CA PHE A 268 -7.25 -9.24 6.33
C PHE A 268 -7.15 -10.77 6.37
N LEU A 269 -6.12 -11.32 7.03
CA LEU A 269 -5.94 -12.77 7.18
C LEU A 269 -7.06 -13.42 7.98
N MET A 270 -7.55 -12.75 9.04
CA MET A 270 -8.71 -13.23 9.82
C MET A 270 -9.98 -13.30 8.97
N ILE A 271 -10.26 -12.26 8.17
CA ILE A 271 -11.40 -12.24 7.25
C ILE A 271 -11.25 -13.35 6.21
N LEU A 272 -10.05 -13.52 5.64
CA LEU A 272 -9.77 -14.54 4.66
C LEU A 272 -10.00 -15.95 5.21
N ALA A 273 -9.45 -16.26 6.37
CA ALA A 273 -9.65 -17.53 7.06
C ALA A 273 -11.13 -17.80 7.36
N ALA A 274 -11.83 -16.80 7.88
CA ALA A 274 -13.27 -16.91 8.18
C ALA A 274 -14.10 -17.21 6.93
N VAL A 275 -13.83 -16.51 5.81
CA VAL A 275 -14.57 -16.74 4.55
C VAL A 275 -14.25 -18.11 3.97
N VAL A 276 -12.99 -18.54 3.94
CA VAL A 276 -12.63 -19.88 3.45
C VAL A 276 -13.33 -20.96 4.29
N TRP A 277 -13.42 -20.79 5.60
CA TRP A 277 -14.16 -21.70 6.48
C TRP A 277 -15.66 -21.76 6.18
N GLN A 278 -16.27 -20.63 5.80
CA GLN A 278 -17.68 -20.57 5.45
C GLN A 278 -17.99 -21.16 4.06
N VAL A 279 -17.11 -20.93 3.09
CA VAL A 279 -17.35 -21.28 1.67
C VAL A 279 -16.85 -22.69 1.34
N SER A 280 -15.73 -23.12 1.93
CA SER A 280 -15.15 -24.44 1.66
C SER A 280 -15.60 -25.49 2.67
N ARG A 281 -15.91 -26.70 2.19
CA ARG A 281 -16.09 -27.90 3.03
C ARG A 281 -14.82 -28.72 3.21
N ASN A 282 -13.81 -28.51 2.35
CA ASN A 282 -12.57 -29.26 2.40
C ASN A 282 -11.72 -28.78 3.58
N TRP A 283 -11.40 -29.71 4.50
CA TRP A 283 -10.62 -29.42 5.69
C TRP A 283 -9.20 -28.94 5.38
N LEU A 284 -8.60 -29.41 4.26
CA LEU A 284 -7.26 -28.99 3.84
C LEU A 284 -7.24 -27.49 3.52
N TYR A 285 -8.24 -26.98 2.81
CA TYR A 285 -8.35 -25.55 2.50
C TYR A 285 -8.60 -24.71 3.76
N ARG A 286 -9.38 -25.25 4.70
CA ARG A 286 -9.63 -24.61 6.00
C ARG A 286 -8.38 -24.52 6.86
N ALA A 287 -7.59 -25.59 6.92
CA ALA A 287 -6.32 -25.62 7.62
C ALA A 287 -5.30 -24.70 6.95
N ALA A 288 -5.20 -24.75 5.62
CA ALA A 288 -4.32 -23.89 4.83
C ALA A 288 -4.59 -22.40 5.06
N ALA A 289 -5.86 -21.98 5.18
CA ALA A 289 -6.20 -20.59 5.44
C ALA A 289 -5.83 -20.10 6.86
N LEU A 290 -5.67 -21.03 7.82
CA LEU A 290 -5.24 -20.70 9.18
C LEU A 290 -3.71 -20.57 9.30
N VAL A 291 -2.94 -21.17 8.40
CA VAL A 291 -1.46 -21.15 8.48
C VAL A 291 -0.90 -19.73 8.38
N PRO A 292 -1.22 -18.91 7.36
CA PRO A 292 -0.72 -17.53 7.28
C PRO A 292 -1.15 -16.68 8.49
N LEU A 293 -2.40 -16.86 8.95
CA LEU A 293 -2.91 -16.15 10.13
C LEU A 293 -2.15 -16.53 11.40
N ALA A 294 -1.88 -17.82 11.61
CA ALA A 294 -1.13 -18.29 12.76
C ALA A 294 0.31 -17.75 12.76
N VAL A 295 0.96 -17.72 11.59
CA VAL A 295 2.31 -17.16 11.43
C VAL A 295 2.32 -15.65 11.72
N GLU A 296 1.39 -14.88 11.17
CA GLU A 296 1.31 -13.43 11.44
C GLU A 296 1.01 -13.13 12.91
N LEU A 297 0.03 -13.82 13.51
CA LEU A 297 -0.32 -13.58 14.92
C LEU A 297 0.83 -13.92 15.84
N SER A 298 1.56 -15.00 15.58
CA SER A 298 2.69 -15.43 16.40
C SER A 298 3.92 -14.55 16.16
N LEU A 299 4.45 -14.52 14.94
CA LEU A 299 5.73 -13.88 14.62
C LEU A 299 5.63 -12.37 14.36
N GLY A 300 4.42 -11.85 14.10
CA GLY A 300 4.12 -10.43 13.94
C GLY A 300 3.48 -9.82 15.18
N LEU A 301 2.15 -9.84 15.23
CA LEU A 301 1.36 -9.05 16.18
C LEU A 301 1.66 -9.33 17.66
N LEU A 302 1.75 -10.61 18.05
CA LEU A 302 1.93 -11.00 19.46
C LEU A 302 3.39 -11.19 19.86
N PHE A 303 4.31 -11.20 18.89
CA PHE A 303 5.71 -11.60 19.10
C PHE A 303 6.39 -10.82 20.22
N ARG A 304 6.12 -9.51 20.32
CA ARG A 304 6.70 -8.62 21.34
C ARG A 304 6.44 -9.08 22.79
N HIS A 305 5.37 -9.84 23.02
CA HIS A 305 4.95 -10.25 24.36
C HIS A 305 5.71 -11.46 24.88
N TYR A 306 6.39 -12.21 23.99
CA TYR A 306 7.07 -13.44 24.35
C TYR A 306 8.45 -13.62 23.70
N LYS A 307 8.89 -12.68 22.84
CA LYS A 307 10.21 -12.75 22.16
C LYS A 307 11.38 -13.02 23.11
N ASP A 308 11.33 -12.49 24.33
CA ASP A 308 12.40 -12.62 25.31
C ASP A 308 12.40 -14.00 26.00
N LEU A 309 11.34 -14.79 25.84
CA LEU A 309 11.25 -16.18 26.33
C LEU A 309 11.95 -17.17 25.38
N VAL A 310 12.14 -16.80 24.10
CA VAL A 310 12.75 -17.67 23.08
C VAL A 310 13.80 -16.89 22.28
N PRO A 311 15.02 -16.70 22.83
CA PRO A 311 16.06 -15.88 22.19
C PRO A 311 16.42 -16.30 20.77
N ALA A 312 16.49 -17.62 20.50
CA ALA A 312 16.76 -18.13 19.16
C ALA A 312 15.71 -17.69 18.13
N LEU A 313 14.43 -17.62 18.52
CA LEU A 313 13.36 -17.15 17.66
C LEU A 313 13.41 -15.63 17.49
N ARG A 314 13.72 -14.88 18.55
CA ARG A 314 13.98 -13.42 18.48
C ARG A 314 15.04 -13.10 17.44
N ASP A 315 16.17 -13.79 17.51
CA ASP A 315 17.31 -13.51 16.64
C ASP A 315 16.99 -13.94 15.19
N ALA A 316 16.26 -15.05 14.99
CA ALA A 316 15.79 -15.47 13.66
C ALA A 316 14.79 -14.48 13.02
N VAL A 317 13.81 -13.99 13.81
CA VAL A 317 12.85 -12.98 13.32
C VAL A 317 13.54 -11.64 13.04
N ALA A 318 14.48 -11.23 13.91
CA ALA A 318 15.27 -10.03 13.69
C ALA A 318 16.11 -10.12 12.40
N ALA A 319 16.75 -11.27 12.15
CA ALA A 319 17.47 -11.51 10.90
C ALA A 319 16.53 -11.48 9.69
N ALA A 320 15.33 -12.05 9.80
CA ALA A 320 14.35 -12.09 8.71
C ALA A 320 13.71 -10.73 8.38
N ARG A 321 13.78 -9.74 9.29
CA ARG A 321 13.36 -8.35 9.04
C ARG A 321 14.42 -7.49 8.36
N GLY A 322 15.65 -8.00 8.22
CA GLY A 322 16.74 -7.30 7.55
C GLY A 322 16.58 -7.20 6.03
N VAL A 323 17.60 -6.69 5.35
CA VAL A 323 17.64 -6.61 3.88
C VAL A 323 17.89 -8.01 3.30
N GLY A 324 16.80 -8.77 3.15
CA GLY A 324 16.86 -10.18 2.82
C GLY A 324 17.13 -11.06 4.03
N THR A 325 16.72 -12.31 3.91
CA THR A 325 16.98 -13.37 4.89
C THR A 325 18.21 -14.20 4.52
N VAL A 326 18.63 -14.14 3.24
CA VAL A 326 19.76 -14.87 2.70
C VAL A 326 20.84 -13.88 2.23
N HIS A 327 22.07 -14.10 2.69
CA HIS A 327 23.25 -13.31 2.37
C HIS A 327 24.34 -14.20 1.78
N VAL A 328 25.33 -13.57 1.13
CA VAL A 328 26.50 -14.27 0.58
C VAL A 328 27.21 -15.14 1.64
N SER A 329 27.19 -14.71 2.92
CA SER A 329 27.82 -15.43 4.03
C SER A 329 27.05 -16.66 4.51
N ASN A 330 25.74 -16.76 4.25
CA ASN A 330 24.88 -17.84 4.78
C ASN A 330 24.09 -18.58 3.69
N CYS A 331 24.24 -18.23 2.41
CA CYS A 331 23.47 -18.82 1.30
C CYS A 331 23.63 -20.33 1.13
N ASN A 332 24.77 -20.88 1.59
CA ASN A 332 25.04 -22.32 1.58
C ASN A 332 24.40 -23.06 2.78
N GLN A 333 23.85 -22.35 3.76
CA GLN A 333 23.19 -22.94 4.92
C GLN A 333 21.69 -23.07 4.65
N LEU A 334 21.17 -24.30 4.61
CA LEU A 334 19.73 -24.54 4.39
C LEU A 334 18.84 -23.84 5.43
N THR A 335 19.34 -23.66 6.65
CA THR A 335 18.63 -22.98 7.74
C THR A 335 18.36 -21.50 7.44
N ALA A 336 19.20 -20.83 6.65
CA ALA A 336 19.01 -19.44 6.24
C ALA A 336 17.81 -19.28 5.28
N TRP A 337 17.46 -20.34 4.53
CA TRP A 337 16.34 -20.32 3.60
C TRP A 337 14.98 -20.61 4.25
N ILE A 338 14.95 -21.11 5.49
CA ILE A 338 13.71 -21.50 6.17
C ILE A 338 12.76 -20.30 6.32
N PRO A 339 13.19 -19.12 6.82
CA PRO A 339 12.30 -17.95 6.94
C PRO A 339 11.77 -17.50 5.58
N PHE A 340 12.63 -17.43 4.56
CA PHE A 340 12.23 -17.08 3.20
C PHE A 340 11.14 -17.99 2.64
N LEU A 341 11.36 -19.30 2.71
CA LEU A 341 10.44 -20.31 2.20
C LEU A 341 9.13 -20.34 2.99
N LEU A 342 9.19 -20.13 4.31
CA LEU A 342 8.00 -19.99 5.15
C LEU A 342 7.16 -18.80 4.71
N LEU A 343 7.77 -17.63 4.54
CA LEU A 343 7.08 -16.41 4.11
C LEU A 343 6.47 -16.57 2.71
N CYS A 344 7.26 -17.09 1.75
CA CYS A 344 6.77 -17.36 0.39
C CYS A 344 5.61 -18.36 0.39
N GLY A 345 5.73 -19.43 1.18
CA GLY A 345 4.67 -20.42 1.37
C GLY A 345 3.39 -19.79 1.95
N CYS A 346 3.52 -18.96 2.98
CA CYS A 346 2.39 -18.23 3.56
C CYS A 346 1.72 -17.31 2.53
N PHE A 347 2.50 -16.56 1.74
CA PHE A 347 1.94 -15.68 0.73
C PHE A 347 1.26 -16.44 -0.43
N ALA A 348 1.83 -17.58 -0.84
CA ALA A 348 1.19 -18.47 -1.81
C ALA A 348 -0.14 -19.02 -1.28
N LEU A 349 -0.19 -19.40 0.01
CA LEU A 349 -1.43 -19.81 0.67
C LEU A 349 -2.45 -18.67 0.74
N VAL A 350 -2.02 -17.43 1.01
CA VAL A 350 -2.91 -16.25 0.97
C VAL A 350 -3.53 -16.09 -0.41
N CYS A 351 -2.73 -16.14 -1.47
CA CYS A 351 -3.23 -16.05 -2.85
C CYS A 351 -4.20 -17.19 -3.19
N GLY A 352 -3.83 -18.43 -2.89
CA GLY A 352 -4.67 -19.61 -3.12
C GLY A 352 -5.98 -19.55 -2.33
N CYS A 353 -5.93 -19.12 -1.07
CA CYS A 353 -7.11 -18.95 -0.22
C CYS A 353 -8.00 -17.81 -0.71
N ALA A 354 -7.44 -16.70 -1.19
CA ALA A 354 -8.22 -15.60 -1.76
C ALA A 354 -8.97 -16.04 -3.02
N TYR A 355 -8.32 -16.84 -3.86
CA TYR A 355 -8.96 -17.46 -5.02
C TYR A 355 -10.10 -18.40 -4.61
N ILE A 356 -9.87 -19.29 -3.64
CA ILE A 356 -10.90 -20.21 -3.12
C ILE A 356 -12.08 -19.44 -2.51
N ALA A 357 -11.80 -18.40 -1.74
CA ALA A 357 -12.82 -17.58 -1.09
C ALA A 357 -13.74 -16.86 -2.09
N LEU A 358 -13.18 -16.37 -3.19
CA LEU A 358 -13.91 -15.63 -4.22
C LEU A 358 -14.47 -16.51 -5.34
N GLY A 359 -13.95 -17.73 -5.49
CA GLY A 359 -14.30 -18.69 -6.54
C GLY A 359 -13.73 -18.33 -7.91
N HIS A 360 -14.14 -19.04 -8.96
CA HIS A 360 -13.76 -18.77 -10.34
C HIS A 360 -14.52 -17.55 -10.91
N THR A 361 -14.29 -16.36 -10.34
CA THR A 361 -15.03 -15.14 -10.64
C THR A 361 -14.11 -14.00 -11.09
N PRO A 362 -14.61 -13.00 -11.83
CA PRO A 362 -13.85 -11.79 -12.15
C PRO A 362 -13.32 -11.08 -10.89
N GLU A 363 -14.05 -11.14 -9.78
CA GLU A 363 -13.61 -10.61 -8.49
C GLU A 363 -12.37 -11.32 -7.95
N ALA A 364 -12.25 -12.64 -8.14
CA ALA A 364 -11.05 -13.38 -7.76
C ALA A 364 -9.85 -12.95 -8.60
N PHE A 365 -10.03 -12.76 -9.91
CA PHE A 365 -8.98 -12.24 -10.78
C PHE A 365 -8.57 -10.82 -10.34
N ALA A 366 -9.53 -9.93 -10.10
CA ALA A 366 -9.26 -8.56 -9.65
C ALA A 366 -8.51 -8.54 -8.30
N ALA A 367 -8.94 -9.37 -7.34
CA ALA A 367 -8.30 -9.48 -6.03
C ALA A 367 -6.84 -9.94 -6.15
N LEU A 368 -6.57 -10.98 -6.95
CA LEU A 368 -5.22 -11.47 -7.19
C LEU A 368 -4.37 -10.47 -7.97
N ALA A 369 -4.93 -9.83 -9.00
CA ALA A 369 -4.22 -8.80 -9.76
C ALA A 369 -3.78 -7.64 -8.87
N VAL A 370 -4.68 -7.14 -8.00
CA VAL A 370 -4.37 -6.07 -7.04
C VAL A 370 -3.34 -6.53 -6.02
N LEU A 371 -3.55 -7.69 -5.39
CA LEU A 371 -2.65 -8.18 -4.33
C LEU A 371 -1.24 -8.47 -4.85
N LEU A 372 -1.12 -9.14 -6.00
CA LEU A 372 0.17 -9.46 -6.62
C LEU A 372 0.87 -8.21 -7.16
N SER A 373 0.13 -7.25 -7.72
CA SER A 373 0.72 -5.99 -8.17
C SER A 373 1.22 -5.16 -6.98
N GLY A 374 0.44 -5.06 -5.91
CA GLY A 374 0.86 -4.42 -4.66
C GLY A 374 2.13 -5.07 -4.07
N PHE A 375 2.16 -6.41 -3.99
CA PHE A 375 3.34 -7.16 -3.59
C PHE A 375 4.56 -6.84 -4.48
N ALA A 376 4.38 -6.86 -5.80
CA ALA A 376 5.44 -6.58 -6.76
C ALA A 376 6.04 -5.17 -6.58
N THR A 377 5.24 -4.16 -6.22
CA THR A 377 5.78 -2.82 -5.95
C THR A 377 6.77 -2.77 -4.79
N ARG A 378 6.51 -3.53 -3.73
CA ARG A 378 7.40 -3.61 -2.56
C ARG A 378 8.59 -4.51 -2.85
N ALA A 379 8.37 -5.64 -3.53
CA ALA A 379 9.44 -6.55 -3.94
C ALA A 379 10.43 -5.88 -4.92
N ALA A 380 9.98 -4.97 -5.78
CA ALA A 380 10.84 -4.23 -6.70
C ALA A 380 11.94 -3.41 -5.99
N ILE A 381 11.75 -3.06 -4.71
CA ILE A 381 12.77 -2.32 -3.94
C ILE A 381 14.04 -3.14 -3.73
N GLY A 382 13.97 -4.48 -3.73
CA GLY A 382 15.17 -5.33 -3.65
C GLY A 382 16.17 -5.09 -4.79
N PHE A 383 15.73 -4.46 -5.89
CA PHE A 383 16.57 -4.03 -7.01
C PHE A 383 17.18 -2.64 -6.84
N THR A 384 17.06 -2.04 -5.65
CA THR A 384 17.59 -0.71 -5.35
C THR A 384 18.40 -0.74 -4.04
N PRO A 385 19.51 0.01 -3.93
CA PRO A 385 20.25 0.14 -2.67
C PRO A 385 19.39 0.73 -1.54
N ALA A 386 18.40 1.53 -1.91
CA ALA A 386 17.38 2.10 -1.03
C ALA A 386 16.62 1.06 -0.19
N ALA A 387 16.66 -0.24 -0.52
CA ALA A 387 16.14 -1.32 0.31
C ALA A 387 16.66 -1.29 1.76
N ALA A 388 17.88 -0.79 1.97
CA ALA A 388 18.51 -0.70 3.29
C ALA A 388 18.01 0.46 4.16
N VAL A 389 17.34 1.47 3.57
CA VAL A 389 17.06 2.76 4.25
C VAL A 389 15.62 3.22 4.08
N SER A 390 14.90 2.72 3.07
CA SER A 390 13.58 3.23 2.74
C SER A 390 12.49 2.85 3.74
N GLY A 391 12.80 1.98 4.70
CA GLY A 391 11.91 1.61 5.80
C GLY A 391 10.56 1.04 5.33
N GLU A 392 9.61 1.04 6.26
CA GLU A 392 8.30 0.42 6.18
C GLU A 392 7.31 1.25 5.34
N ARG A 393 7.56 2.56 5.13
CA ARG A 393 6.71 3.42 4.27
C ARG A 393 6.51 2.85 2.87
N THR A 394 7.48 2.11 2.38
CA THR A 394 7.45 1.56 1.03
C THR A 394 6.51 0.38 0.84
N GLY A 395 6.01 -0.25 1.92
CA GLY A 395 4.96 -1.27 1.82
C GLY A 395 3.54 -0.70 1.84
N PHE A 396 3.37 0.64 1.86
CA PHE A 396 2.07 1.31 1.80
C PHE A 396 1.16 0.74 0.69
N LEU A 397 1.65 0.66 -0.55
CA LEU A 397 0.86 0.17 -1.69
C LEU A 397 0.45 -1.30 -1.53
N PHE A 398 1.31 -2.12 -0.94
CA PHE A 398 1.01 -3.53 -0.68
C PHE A 398 -0.05 -3.67 0.43
N ALA A 399 0.04 -2.86 1.49
CA ALA A 399 -0.96 -2.82 2.55
C ALA A 399 -2.34 -2.37 2.02
N ILE A 400 -2.39 -1.33 1.17
CA ILE A 400 -3.66 -0.91 0.55
C ILE A 400 -4.20 -1.99 -0.40
N ALA A 401 -3.35 -2.67 -1.16
CA ALA A 401 -3.76 -3.81 -1.98
C ALA A 401 -4.36 -4.96 -1.14
N ALA A 402 -3.78 -5.25 0.02
CA ALA A 402 -4.33 -6.20 0.99
C ALA A 402 -5.69 -5.74 1.54
N ALA A 403 -5.86 -4.44 1.83
CA ALA A 403 -7.15 -3.90 2.24
C ALA A 403 -8.24 -4.06 1.16
N VAL A 404 -7.92 -3.74 -0.10
CA VAL A 404 -8.83 -3.91 -1.24
C VAL A 404 -9.22 -5.40 -1.40
N CYS A 405 -8.24 -6.31 -1.34
CA CYS A 405 -8.48 -7.74 -1.37
C CYS A 405 -9.37 -8.20 -0.19
N GLY A 406 -9.10 -7.69 1.01
CA GLY A 406 -9.88 -7.97 2.22
C GLY A 406 -11.34 -7.53 2.11
N VAL A 407 -11.62 -6.40 1.45
CA VAL A 407 -13.00 -5.98 1.18
C VAL A 407 -13.68 -6.93 0.20
N LEU A 408 -13.01 -7.28 -0.92
CA LEU A 408 -13.55 -8.22 -1.91
C LEU A 408 -13.90 -9.57 -1.27
N VAL A 409 -12.98 -10.14 -0.50
CA VAL A 409 -13.20 -11.40 0.24
C VAL A 409 -14.30 -11.22 1.28
N GLY A 410 -14.29 -10.10 2.02
CA GLY A 410 -15.27 -9.75 3.04
C GLY A 410 -16.72 -9.69 2.56
N ARG A 411 -16.96 -9.46 1.25
CA ARG A 411 -18.30 -9.57 0.63
C ARG A 411 -18.95 -10.93 0.85
N ARG A 412 -18.15 -11.99 0.83
CA ARG A 412 -18.61 -13.37 1.00
C ARG A 412 -18.87 -13.74 2.46
N LEU A 413 -18.39 -12.92 3.40
CA LEU A 413 -18.54 -13.18 4.82
C LEU A 413 -20.01 -13.06 5.23
N ARG A 414 -20.59 -14.16 5.70
CA ARG A 414 -21.93 -14.20 6.29
C ARG A 414 -21.78 -13.97 7.78
N LEU A 415 -22.18 -12.80 8.23
CA LEU A 415 -22.18 -12.42 9.64
C LEU A 415 -23.57 -12.58 10.22
N GLU A 416 -23.73 -13.41 11.25
CA GLU A 416 -24.96 -13.44 12.05
C GLU A 416 -25.17 -12.10 12.78
N LYS A 417 -26.41 -11.81 13.21
CA LYS A 417 -26.86 -10.53 13.81
C LYS A 417 -25.97 -10.01 14.97
N LEU A 418 -25.19 -10.86 15.62
CA LEU A 418 -24.23 -10.50 16.68
C LEU A 418 -23.03 -9.70 16.14
N TRP A 419 -22.52 -10.07 14.96
CA TRP A 419 -21.34 -9.45 14.36
C TRP A 419 -21.60 -8.08 13.74
N GLN A 420 -22.85 -7.74 13.41
CA GLN A 420 -23.22 -6.36 13.05
C GLN A 420 -23.07 -5.39 14.23
N LYS A 421 -23.27 -5.89 15.46
CA LYS A 421 -23.06 -5.11 16.70
C LYS A 421 -21.57 -5.06 17.07
N VAL A 422 -20.85 -6.16 16.86
CA VAL A 422 -19.39 -6.22 17.05
C VAL A 422 -18.67 -5.35 16.02
N LEU A 423 -19.03 -5.36 14.73
CA LEU A 423 -18.46 -4.42 13.75
C LEU A 423 -18.75 -2.96 14.14
N ALA A 424 -19.95 -2.63 14.62
CA ALA A 424 -20.22 -1.26 15.06
C ALA A 424 -19.36 -0.86 16.28
N ALA A 425 -19.15 -1.77 17.24
CA ALA A 425 -18.34 -1.52 18.44
C ALA A 425 -16.82 -1.56 18.16
N VAL A 426 -16.37 -2.50 17.33
CA VAL A 426 -14.97 -2.73 16.89
C VAL A 426 -14.57 -1.76 15.78
N ILE A 427 -15.49 -1.09 15.10
CA ILE A 427 -15.16 0.09 14.30
C ILE A 427 -14.96 1.29 15.24
N LEU A 428 -15.84 1.51 16.23
CA LEU A 428 -15.77 2.69 17.10
C LEU A 428 -14.62 2.69 18.13
N LEU A 429 -14.18 1.52 18.63
CA LEU A 429 -13.15 1.43 19.68
C LEU A 429 -11.68 1.57 19.21
N PRO A 430 -11.27 1.02 18.05
CA PRO A 430 -9.94 1.22 17.46
C PRO A 430 -9.80 2.55 16.71
N LEU A 431 -10.92 3.19 16.32
CA LEU A 431 -10.92 4.56 15.77
C LEU A 431 -10.37 5.60 16.77
N LEU A 432 -10.32 5.28 18.06
CA LEU A 432 -9.81 6.17 19.10
C LEU A 432 -8.45 5.78 19.67
N SER A 433 -7.96 4.55 19.48
CA SER A 433 -6.78 4.07 20.22
C SER A 433 -5.53 3.84 19.36
N VAL A 434 -5.64 3.28 18.15
CA VAL A 434 -4.43 2.82 17.43
C VAL A 434 -3.56 3.99 16.93
N GLN A 435 -4.16 5.00 16.30
CA GLN A 435 -3.43 6.14 15.73
C GLN A 435 -3.15 7.27 16.73
N PHE A 436 -3.87 7.29 17.87
CA PHE A 436 -3.64 8.28 18.93
C PHE A 436 -2.55 7.82 19.89
N ILE A 437 -2.34 6.51 20.09
CA ILE A 437 -1.20 5.99 20.87
C ILE A 437 0.13 6.33 20.17
N SER A 438 0.18 6.31 18.83
CA SER A 438 1.38 6.69 18.08
C SER A 438 1.70 8.19 18.11
N LEU A 439 0.81 9.06 18.58
CA LEU A 439 1.13 10.47 18.84
C LEU A 439 2.03 10.64 20.08
N TRP A 440 2.16 9.61 20.93
CA TRP A 440 2.94 9.63 22.17
C TRP A 440 4.20 8.74 22.11
N GLU A 441 4.38 7.97 21.03
CA GLU A 441 5.54 7.10 20.80
C GLU A 441 6.55 7.70 19.78
N ILE A 442 6.28 8.91 19.27
CA ILE A 442 7.25 9.78 18.59
C ILE A 442 7.79 10.75 19.64
#